data_AF-A0A8H5XKX0-F1
#
_entry.id   AF-A0A8H5XKX0-F1
#
_cell.length_a   1.000
_cell.length_b   1.000
_cell.length_c   1.000
_cell.angle_alpha   90.00
_cell.angle_beta   90.00
_cell.angle_gamma   90.00
#
_symmetry.space_group_name_H-M   'P 1'
#
loop_
_entity.id
_entity.type
_entity.pdbx_description
1 polymer ?
#
loop_
_entity_poly.entity_id
_entity_poly.type
_entity_poly.pdbx_seq_one_letter_code
_entity_poly.pdbx_strand_id
1 'polypeptide(L)'
;MGTALLVNYISWFDLDFLHGQNKLDLSKDQLFFLTPGIIELWFRSMPIFIDQGSIFADVARHSPRYRIEQALVSWGHDPECFVGSFMEIWDDPRHQSESFPASNDEPTSCAWRLLLGMENQIPHPSPKSPPEEESCEEDTHNQSLIHLKEIITDVTDKFTSPTHPAASMVLSSQTDRSVFETLIRRISPLLCCVSLAVDPMCNDLLGSIRNDIEELFFGVPALCSGPIARWVADGDSRILLLLCHFYRAAQILLSRARNWWGYMRSCVMERLIFDELKSRGLDVVLLI
;
A
#
# COMPACT_ATOMS: atom_id res chain seq x y z
N MET A 1 -13.72 -7.05 11.53
CA MET A 1 -12.28 -6.73 11.43
C MET A 1 -11.38 -7.95 11.48
N GLY A 2 -11.43 -8.79 12.53
CA GLY A 2 -10.67 -10.04 12.55
C GLY A 2 -10.86 -10.89 11.28
N THR A 3 -12.11 -11.04 10.81
CA THR A 3 -12.42 -11.70 9.54
C THR A 3 -11.83 -10.98 8.32
N ALA A 4 -11.79 -9.65 8.30
CA ALA A 4 -11.27 -8.88 7.17
C ALA A 4 -9.73 -8.99 7.08
N LEU A 5 -9.06 -8.96 8.22
CA LEU A 5 -7.63 -9.25 8.33
C LEU A 5 -7.34 -10.68 7.87
N LEU A 6 -8.11 -11.66 8.37
CA LEU A 6 -7.97 -13.06 7.92
C LEU A 6 -8.20 -13.22 6.42
N VAL A 7 -9.19 -12.55 5.86
CA VAL A 7 -9.42 -12.54 4.40
C VAL A 7 -8.21 -11.95 3.67
N ASN A 8 -7.66 -10.80 4.12
CA ASN A 8 -6.43 -10.25 3.54
C ASN A 8 -5.27 -11.27 3.57
N TYR A 9 -5.05 -11.91 4.72
CA TYR A 9 -4.01 -12.94 4.88
C TYR A 9 -4.25 -14.18 3.99
N ILE A 10 -5.50 -14.62 3.85
CA ILE A 10 -5.86 -15.74 2.96
C ILE A 10 -5.65 -15.35 1.49
N SER A 11 -6.00 -14.12 1.10
CA SER A 11 -5.79 -13.63 -0.26
C SER A 11 -4.32 -13.55 -0.65
N TRP A 12 -3.42 -13.34 0.31
CA TRP A 12 -1.98 -13.45 0.09
C TRP A 12 -1.50 -14.89 -0.14
N PHE A 13 -2.24 -15.89 0.31
CA PHE A 13 -1.94 -17.30 0.05
C PHE A 13 -2.61 -17.80 -1.24
N ASP A 14 -3.73 -17.19 -1.63
CA ASP A 14 -4.50 -17.63 -2.79
C ASP A 14 -3.78 -17.30 -4.11
N LEU A 15 -3.42 -18.37 -4.83
CA LEU A 15 -2.89 -18.35 -6.19
C LEU A 15 -3.80 -19.15 -7.13
N ASP A 16 -4.99 -19.56 -6.69
CA ASP A 16 -5.84 -20.47 -7.43
C ASP A 16 -6.35 -19.84 -8.74
N PHE A 17 -6.45 -18.51 -8.78
CA PHE A 17 -6.82 -17.76 -9.98
C PHE A 17 -5.89 -18.00 -11.16
N LEU A 18 -4.63 -18.44 -10.93
CA LEU A 18 -3.65 -18.75 -11.97
C LEU A 18 -3.93 -20.08 -12.68
N HIS A 19 -4.73 -20.98 -12.09
CA HIS A 19 -5.01 -22.28 -12.69
C HIS A 19 -5.82 -22.15 -13.99
N GLY A 20 -5.29 -22.75 -15.07
CA GLY A 20 -5.97 -22.78 -16.36
C GLY A 20 -5.91 -21.48 -17.17
N GLN A 21 -5.09 -20.51 -16.75
CA GLN A 21 -4.86 -19.28 -17.49
C GLN A 21 -3.67 -19.40 -18.45
N ASN A 22 -3.84 -18.89 -19.69
CA ASN A 22 -2.76 -18.78 -20.68
C ASN A 22 -2.05 -17.41 -20.64
N LYS A 23 -2.66 -16.42 -19.99
CA LYS A 23 -2.15 -15.06 -19.82
C LYS A 23 -2.40 -14.64 -18.38
N LEU A 24 -1.47 -13.85 -17.82
CA LEU A 24 -1.64 -13.27 -16.49
C LEU A 24 -2.83 -12.31 -16.48
N ASP A 25 -3.86 -12.65 -15.71
CA ASP A 25 -5.05 -11.83 -15.51
C ASP A 25 -5.22 -11.49 -14.03
N LEU A 26 -4.70 -10.32 -13.64
CA LEU A 26 -4.73 -9.82 -12.26
C LEU A 26 -6.11 -9.35 -11.83
N SER A 27 -7.07 -9.19 -12.74
CA SER A 27 -8.46 -8.85 -12.37
C SER A 27 -9.13 -9.95 -11.55
N LYS A 28 -8.64 -11.19 -11.65
CA LYS A 28 -9.13 -12.36 -10.91
C LYS A 28 -8.40 -12.60 -9.59
N ASP A 29 -7.37 -11.80 -9.30
CA ASP A 29 -6.57 -11.96 -8.09
C ASP A 29 -7.34 -11.43 -6.87
N GLN A 30 -7.68 -12.32 -5.95
CA GLN A 30 -8.48 -11.98 -4.77
C GLN A 30 -7.82 -10.91 -3.89
N LEU A 31 -6.49 -10.82 -3.90
CA LEU A 31 -5.76 -9.84 -3.10
C LEU A 31 -6.12 -8.40 -3.48
N PHE A 32 -6.23 -8.13 -4.78
CA PHE A 32 -6.61 -6.82 -5.30
C PHE A 32 -8.13 -6.65 -5.34
N PHE A 33 -8.85 -7.72 -5.68
CA PHE A 33 -10.31 -7.68 -5.80
C PHE A 33 -11.03 -7.41 -4.47
N LEU A 34 -10.59 -8.01 -3.36
CA LEU A 34 -11.26 -7.90 -2.06
C LEU A 34 -10.83 -6.66 -1.26
N THR A 35 -9.69 -6.06 -1.59
CA THR A 35 -9.11 -4.90 -0.91
C THR A 35 -10.11 -3.76 -0.67
N PRO A 36 -10.89 -3.29 -1.67
CA PRO A 36 -11.79 -2.17 -1.47
C PRO A 36 -12.82 -2.42 -0.36
N GLY A 37 -13.38 -3.64 -0.31
CA GLY A 37 -14.35 -4.03 0.72
C GLY A 37 -13.74 -4.08 2.12
N ILE A 38 -12.46 -4.47 2.24
CA ILE A 38 -11.73 -4.47 3.51
C ILE A 38 -11.56 -3.04 4.03
N ILE A 39 -11.24 -2.09 3.15
CA ILE A 39 -11.11 -0.66 3.51
C ILE A 39 -12.45 -0.09 3.98
N GLU A 40 -13.52 -0.30 3.22
CA GLU A 40 -14.84 0.21 3.60
C GLU A 40 -15.28 -0.36 4.96
N LEU A 41 -15.04 -1.65 5.19
CA LEU A 41 -15.33 -2.29 6.46
C LEU A 41 -14.47 -1.72 7.59
N TRP A 42 -13.20 -1.37 7.31
CA TRP A 42 -12.32 -0.74 8.29
C TRP A 42 -12.88 0.61 8.75
N PHE A 43 -13.22 1.49 7.81
CA PHE A 43 -13.78 2.82 8.12
C PHE A 43 -15.09 2.75 8.90
N ARG A 44 -15.97 1.78 8.57
CA ARG A 44 -17.24 1.59 9.29
C ARG A 44 -17.08 0.96 10.68
N SER A 45 -16.06 0.12 10.88
CA SER A 45 -15.91 -0.64 12.12
C SER A 45 -15.02 0.06 13.15
N MET A 46 -14.03 0.84 12.71
CA MET A 46 -13.03 1.42 13.61
C MET A 46 -13.64 2.35 14.69
N PRO A 47 -14.62 3.23 14.37
CA PRO A 47 -15.26 4.04 15.40
C PRO A 47 -15.93 3.21 16.51
N ILE A 48 -16.55 2.08 16.14
CA ILE A 48 -17.20 1.16 17.07
C ILE A 48 -16.17 0.51 17.99
N PHE A 49 -15.00 0.14 17.45
CA PHE A 49 -13.93 -0.47 18.25
C PHE A 49 -13.31 0.52 19.24
N ILE A 50 -13.13 1.78 18.82
CA ILE A 50 -12.65 2.84 19.71
C ILE A 50 -13.66 3.05 20.84
N ASP A 51 -14.95 3.15 20.53
CA ASP A 51 -16.01 3.35 21.54
C ASP A 51 -16.15 2.17 22.51
N GLN A 52 -15.86 0.95 22.06
CA GLN A 52 -15.94 -0.26 22.89
C GLN A 52 -14.62 -0.58 23.62
N GLY A 53 -13.56 0.21 23.45
CA GLY A 53 -12.25 -0.09 24.04
C GLY A 53 -11.67 -1.42 23.55
N SER A 54 -11.89 -1.76 22.28
CA SER A 54 -11.44 -3.02 21.70
C SER A 54 -9.92 -3.03 21.53
N ILE A 55 -9.28 -4.19 21.74
CA ILE A 55 -7.86 -4.41 21.44
C ILE A 55 -7.48 -4.11 19.98
N PHE A 56 -8.46 -4.14 19.06
CA PHE A 56 -8.22 -3.82 17.65
C PHE A 56 -8.09 -2.31 17.39
N ALA A 57 -8.48 -1.46 18.34
CA ALA A 57 -8.28 -0.01 18.24
C ALA A 57 -6.79 0.35 18.33
N ASP A 58 -5.98 -0.49 19.00
CA ASP A 58 -4.54 -0.27 19.13
C ASP A 58 -3.81 -0.31 17.78
N VAL A 59 -4.31 -1.11 16.84
CA VAL A 59 -3.78 -1.19 15.47
C VAL A 59 -3.84 0.16 14.76
N ALA A 60 -4.84 1.01 15.09
CA ALA A 60 -4.99 2.32 14.46
C ALA A 60 -3.94 3.34 14.94
N ARG A 61 -3.21 3.05 16.02
CA ARG A 61 -2.14 3.93 16.54
C ARG A 61 -0.78 3.63 15.93
N HIS A 62 -0.60 2.43 15.39
CA HIS A 62 0.67 2.00 14.83
C HIS A 62 0.80 2.46 13.37
N SER A 63 1.91 3.12 13.03
CA SER A 63 2.20 3.57 11.67
C SER A 63 3.52 2.93 11.20
N PRO A 64 3.47 1.72 10.62
CA PRO A 64 4.66 1.01 10.17
C PRO A 64 5.52 1.84 9.21
N ARG A 65 4.87 2.52 8.25
CA ARG A 65 5.54 3.38 7.27
C ARG A 65 6.35 4.49 7.94
N TYR A 66 5.75 5.20 8.88
CA TYR A 66 6.41 6.32 9.56
C TYR A 66 7.66 5.85 10.33
N ARG A 67 7.57 4.69 11.01
CA ARG A 67 8.70 4.13 11.77
C ARG A 67 9.84 3.69 10.85
N ILE A 68 9.51 3.09 9.69
CA ILE A 68 10.51 2.76 8.68
C ILE A 68 11.18 4.03 8.15
N GLU A 69 10.39 5.06 7.79
CA GLU A 69 10.92 6.34 7.30
C GLU A 69 11.83 7.03 8.32
N GLN A 70 11.42 7.08 9.59
CA GLN A 70 12.27 7.61 10.67
C GLN A 70 13.58 6.82 10.83
N ALA A 71 13.50 5.49 10.81
CA ALA A 71 14.68 4.64 10.93
C ALA A 71 15.65 4.88 9.77
N LEU A 72 15.16 4.88 8.54
CA LEU A 72 15.96 5.16 7.33
C LEU A 72 16.63 6.54 7.41
N VAL A 73 15.90 7.58 7.80
CA VAL A 73 16.47 8.92 8.00
C VAL A 73 17.54 8.92 9.09
N SER A 74 17.31 8.22 10.21
CA SER A 74 18.29 8.10 11.29
C SER A 74 19.58 7.39 10.87
N TRP A 75 19.49 6.51 9.87
CA TRP A 75 20.61 5.80 9.26
C TRP A 75 21.26 6.59 8.10
N GLY A 76 20.75 7.78 7.77
CA GLY A 76 21.29 8.64 6.73
C GLY A 76 20.80 8.33 5.30
N HIS A 77 19.69 7.59 5.17
CA HIS A 77 19.08 7.25 3.88
C HIS A 77 17.85 8.12 3.60
N ASP A 78 17.59 8.36 2.30
CA ASP A 78 16.39 9.04 1.84
C ASP A 78 15.27 8.01 1.57
N PRO A 79 14.16 8.02 2.33
CA PRO A 79 13.05 7.09 2.09
C PRO A 79 12.40 7.25 0.71
N GLU A 80 12.54 8.42 0.07
CA GLU A 80 11.96 8.72 -1.25
C GLU A 80 12.92 8.45 -2.42
N CYS A 81 14.08 7.83 -2.18
CA CYS A 81 15.13 7.66 -3.19
C CYS A 81 14.70 6.95 -4.49
N PHE A 82 13.63 6.15 -4.48
CA PHE A 82 13.12 5.47 -5.67
C PHE A 82 12.03 6.24 -6.41
N VAL A 83 11.45 7.29 -5.82
CA VAL A 83 10.32 8.03 -6.42
C VAL A 83 10.71 8.57 -7.80
N GLY A 84 11.88 9.22 -7.91
CA GLY A 84 12.34 9.80 -9.18
C GLY A 84 12.42 8.76 -10.30
N SER A 85 13.06 7.62 -10.06
CA SER A 85 13.24 6.56 -11.06
C SER A 85 11.91 5.97 -11.56
N PHE A 86 10.93 5.77 -10.67
CA PHE A 86 9.62 5.31 -11.11
C PHE A 86 8.81 6.37 -11.84
N MET A 87 8.98 7.65 -11.49
CA MET A 87 8.33 8.73 -12.25
C MET A 87 8.92 8.87 -13.66
N GLU A 88 10.23 8.63 -13.85
CA GLU A 88 10.83 8.54 -15.18
C GLU A 88 10.22 7.40 -16.01
N ILE A 89 9.99 6.23 -15.40
CA ILE A 89 9.33 5.09 -16.04
C ILE A 89 7.87 5.43 -16.39
N TRP A 90 7.16 6.13 -15.50
CA TRP A 90 5.79 6.56 -15.75
C TRP A 90 5.68 7.50 -16.94
N ASP A 91 6.62 8.44 -17.05
CA ASP A 91 6.66 9.46 -18.09
C ASP A 91 7.20 8.90 -19.44
N ASP A 92 7.80 7.70 -19.45
CA ASP A 92 8.33 7.03 -20.64
C ASP A 92 7.20 6.48 -21.56
N PRO A 93 7.11 6.95 -22.82
CA PRO A 93 6.10 6.49 -23.77
C PRO A 93 6.11 4.98 -24.04
N ARG A 94 7.25 4.31 -23.87
CA ARG A 94 7.38 2.86 -24.10
C ARG A 94 6.51 2.03 -23.16
N HIS A 95 6.20 2.55 -21.98
CA HIS A 95 5.41 1.85 -20.96
C HIS A 95 3.92 2.26 -20.97
N GLN A 96 3.52 3.17 -21.85
CA GLN A 96 2.12 3.59 -21.95
C GLN A 96 1.30 2.47 -22.61
N SER A 97 0.28 1.99 -21.90
CA SER A 97 -0.71 1.07 -22.47
C SER A 97 -1.83 1.86 -23.16
N GLU A 98 -2.48 1.25 -24.15
CA GLU A 98 -3.74 1.79 -24.70
C GLU A 98 -4.76 1.87 -23.56
N SER A 99 -5.23 3.08 -23.26
CA SER A 99 -6.19 3.33 -22.20
C SER A 99 -7.57 2.79 -22.60
N PHE A 100 -8.07 1.78 -21.89
CA PHE A 100 -9.44 1.30 -22.07
C PHE A 100 -10.43 2.22 -21.35
N PRO A 101 -11.66 2.39 -21.87
CA PRO A 101 -12.69 3.17 -21.21
C PRO A 101 -13.03 2.57 -19.84
N ALA A 102 -13.11 3.42 -18.82
CA ALA A 102 -13.33 3.02 -17.44
C ALA A 102 -14.63 2.20 -17.28
N SER A 103 -14.53 1.00 -16.74
CA SER A 103 -15.66 0.28 -16.16
C SER A 103 -16.18 1.03 -14.94
N ASN A 104 -17.48 0.92 -14.68
CA ASN A 104 -18.16 1.57 -13.57
C ASN A 104 -17.81 0.84 -12.24
N ASP A 105 -16.63 1.10 -11.67
CA ASP A 105 -16.13 0.38 -10.49
C ASP A 105 -16.39 1.15 -9.18
N GLU A 106 -17.67 1.30 -8.83
CA GLU A 106 -18.14 2.05 -7.66
C GLU A 106 -17.48 1.62 -6.31
N PRO A 107 -17.25 0.32 -6.00
CA PRO A 107 -16.60 -0.08 -4.75
C PRO A 107 -15.13 0.37 -4.66
N THR A 108 -14.38 0.21 -5.74
CA THR A 108 -12.98 0.68 -5.78
C THR A 108 -12.89 2.20 -5.62
N SER A 109 -13.87 2.93 -6.17
CA SER A 109 -14.00 4.38 -6.07
C SER A 109 -14.37 4.84 -4.65
N CYS A 110 -15.21 4.09 -3.93
CA CYS A 110 -15.55 4.38 -2.53
C CYS A 110 -14.32 4.25 -1.63
N ALA A 111 -13.65 3.09 -1.66
CA ALA A 111 -12.43 2.85 -0.89
C ALA A 111 -11.35 3.90 -1.16
N TRP A 112 -11.16 4.26 -2.44
CA TRP A 112 -10.23 5.32 -2.85
C TRP A 112 -10.56 6.67 -2.22
N ARG A 113 -11.83 7.10 -2.29
CA ARG A 113 -12.29 8.36 -1.68
C ARG A 113 -12.05 8.38 -0.17
N LEU A 114 -12.29 7.28 0.53
CA LEU A 114 -12.05 7.17 1.97
C LEU A 114 -10.56 7.31 2.32
N LEU A 115 -9.68 6.61 1.60
CA LEU A 115 -8.22 6.72 1.78
C LEU A 115 -7.73 8.16 1.56
N LEU A 116 -8.21 8.84 0.51
CA LEU A 116 -7.86 10.22 0.24
C LEU A 116 -8.41 11.20 1.27
N GLY A 117 -9.65 10.98 1.74
CA GLY A 117 -10.22 11.80 2.80
C GLY A 117 -9.37 11.73 4.07
N MET A 118 -8.90 10.53 4.42
CA MET A 118 -8.05 10.31 5.59
C MET A 118 -6.65 10.93 5.42
N GLU A 119 -6.02 10.78 4.25
CA GLU A 119 -4.71 11.38 3.97
C GLU A 119 -4.74 12.93 4.03
N ASN A 120 -5.85 13.55 3.62
CA ASN A 120 -6.00 15.00 3.69
C ASN A 120 -6.26 15.52 5.12
N GLN A 121 -6.83 14.69 6.00
CA GLN A 121 -7.16 15.09 7.38
C GLN A 121 -6.07 14.73 8.39
N ILE A 122 -5.24 13.73 8.08
CA ILE A 122 -4.11 13.32 8.90
C ILE A 122 -2.84 13.54 8.06
N PRO A 123 -2.25 14.75 8.11
CA PRO A 123 -0.98 15.00 7.45
C PRO A 123 0.05 14.01 7.97
N HIS A 124 0.73 13.30 7.06
CA HIS A 124 1.85 12.44 7.45
C HIS A 124 2.90 13.29 8.17
N PRO A 125 3.26 12.97 9.44
CA PRO A 125 4.30 13.70 10.13
C PRO A 125 5.60 13.56 9.35
N SER A 126 6.29 14.68 9.13
CA SER A 126 7.57 14.65 8.42
C SER A 126 8.55 13.80 9.23
N PRO A 127 9.21 12.79 8.63
CA PRO A 127 10.18 11.96 9.34
C PRO A 127 11.44 12.75 9.77
N LYS A 128 11.58 14.01 9.31
CA LYS A 128 12.63 14.95 9.74
C LYS A 128 12.27 15.75 10.99
N SER A 129 11.05 15.62 11.51
CA SER A 129 10.62 16.27 12.75
C SER A 129 11.24 15.57 13.96
N PRO A 130 11.62 16.29 15.04
CA PRO A 130 12.08 15.66 16.27
C PRO A 130 10.97 14.76 16.85
N PRO A 131 11.31 13.60 17.46
CA PRO A 131 10.34 12.77 18.14
C PRO A 131 9.68 13.58 19.27
N GLU A 132 8.34 13.62 19.29
CA GLU A 132 7.59 14.27 20.36
C GLU A 132 7.89 13.56 21.69
N GLU A 133 8.24 14.34 22.73
CA GLU A 133 8.54 13.82 24.06
C GLU A 133 7.29 13.15 24.67
N GLU A 134 7.44 11.89 25.09
CA GLU A 134 6.40 11.11 25.77
C GLU A 134 5.99 11.80 27.07
N SER A 135 4.79 12.41 27.08
CA SER A 135 4.14 12.91 28.28
C SER A 135 2.95 12.00 28.65
N CYS A 136 2.71 11.84 29.96
CA CYS A 136 1.67 11.03 30.63
C CYS A 136 0.82 10.17 29.67
N GLU A 137 1.27 8.93 29.47
CA GLU A 137 0.83 8.06 28.37
C GLU A 137 -0.71 7.91 28.31
N GLU A 138 -1.39 7.53 29.39
CA GLU A 138 -2.82 7.16 29.33
C GLU A 138 -3.78 8.28 28.85
N ASP A 139 -3.62 9.51 29.31
CA ASP A 139 -4.52 10.61 28.95
C ASP A 139 -4.31 11.05 27.49
N THR A 140 -3.05 11.06 27.04
CA THR A 140 -2.67 11.34 25.64
C THR A 140 -3.16 10.22 24.72
N HIS A 141 -3.10 8.96 25.17
CA HIS A 141 -3.54 7.78 24.40
C HIS A 141 -5.04 7.78 24.10
N ASN A 142 -5.84 8.16 25.08
CA ASN A 142 -7.30 8.23 24.92
C ASN A 142 -7.70 9.43 24.06
N GLN A 143 -7.06 10.58 24.23
CA GLN A 143 -7.31 11.76 23.40
C GLN A 143 -6.97 11.52 21.93
N SER A 144 -5.86 10.83 21.63
CA SER A 144 -5.46 10.48 20.27
C SER A 144 -6.50 9.59 19.56
N LEU A 145 -7.03 8.57 20.25
CA LEU A 145 -8.08 7.73 19.66
C LEU A 145 -9.41 8.46 19.47
N ILE A 146 -9.79 9.33 20.41
CA ILE A 146 -11.01 10.13 20.28
C ILE A 146 -10.90 11.02 19.05
N HIS A 147 -9.77 11.71 18.88
CA HIS A 147 -9.51 12.54 17.70
C HIS A 147 -9.52 11.72 16.41
N LEU A 148 -8.87 10.54 16.41
CA LEU A 148 -8.88 9.64 15.27
C LEU A 148 -10.29 9.15 14.92
N LYS A 149 -11.13 8.85 15.93
CA LYS A 149 -12.53 8.48 15.73
C LYS A 149 -13.31 9.60 15.03
N GLU A 150 -13.14 10.84 15.50
CA GLU A 150 -13.80 12.01 14.92
C GLU A 150 -13.42 12.17 13.44
N ILE A 151 -12.12 12.05 13.12
CA ILE A 151 -11.63 12.09 11.74
C ILE A 151 -12.23 10.96 10.91
N ILE A 152 -12.15 9.71 11.37
CA ILE A 152 -12.67 8.55 10.62
C ILE A 152 -14.18 8.70 10.36
N THR A 153 -14.93 9.18 11.35
CA THR A 153 -16.38 9.40 11.22
C THR A 153 -16.66 10.49 10.20
N ASP A 154 -15.97 11.63 10.30
CA ASP A 154 -16.11 12.76 9.38
C ASP A 154 -15.75 12.38 7.93
N VAL A 155 -14.64 11.66 7.75
CA VAL A 155 -14.22 11.12 6.44
C VAL A 155 -15.27 10.16 5.92
N THR A 156 -15.75 9.22 6.73
CA THR A 156 -16.76 8.25 6.30
C THR A 156 -18.03 8.95 5.84
N ASP A 157 -18.54 9.92 6.61
CA ASP A 157 -19.76 10.65 6.25
C ASP A 157 -19.60 11.46 4.96
N LYS A 158 -18.46 12.13 4.78
CA LYS A 158 -18.21 13.00 3.62
C LYS A 158 -17.82 12.24 2.35
N PHE A 159 -17.11 11.12 2.45
CA PHE A 159 -16.45 10.48 1.31
C PHE A 159 -17.13 9.20 0.83
N THR A 160 -18.11 8.66 1.57
CA THR A 160 -18.93 7.52 1.09
C THR A 160 -19.85 7.94 -0.06
N SER A 161 -20.33 9.18 -0.10
CA SER A 161 -21.14 9.71 -1.22
C SER A 161 -20.28 10.48 -2.24
N PRO A 162 -20.34 10.13 -3.54
CA PRO A 162 -19.51 10.79 -4.57
C PRO A 162 -20.00 12.20 -4.90
N THR A 163 -21.26 12.53 -4.57
CA THR A 163 -21.85 13.86 -4.81
C THR A 163 -21.49 14.88 -3.73
N HIS A 164 -20.83 14.45 -2.65
CA HIS A 164 -20.44 15.35 -1.59
C HIS A 164 -19.36 16.34 -2.11
N PRO A 165 -19.48 17.66 -1.86
CA PRO A 165 -18.58 18.66 -2.43
C PRO A 165 -17.10 18.40 -2.13
N ALA A 166 -16.78 17.97 -0.91
CA ALA A 166 -15.41 17.64 -0.50
C ALA A 166 -14.82 16.46 -1.30
N ALA A 167 -15.60 15.41 -1.53
CA ALA A 167 -15.17 14.24 -2.29
C ALA A 167 -14.97 14.59 -3.77
N SER A 168 -15.89 15.36 -4.35
CA SER A 168 -15.80 15.82 -5.74
C SER A 168 -14.57 16.72 -5.98
N MET A 169 -14.32 17.67 -5.07
CA MET A 169 -13.16 18.56 -5.16
C MET A 169 -11.83 17.80 -5.11
N VAL A 170 -11.70 16.83 -4.20
CA VAL A 170 -10.48 16.00 -4.09
C VAL A 170 -10.28 15.09 -5.31
N LEU A 171 -11.35 14.52 -5.87
CA LEU A 171 -11.23 13.68 -7.07
C LEU A 171 -10.84 14.47 -8.32
N SER A 172 -11.38 15.68 -8.48
CA SER A 172 -11.10 16.56 -9.63
C SER A 172 -9.69 17.13 -9.67
N SER A 173 -8.98 17.19 -8.53
CA SER A 173 -7.59 17.66 -8.49
C SER A 173 -6.58 16.57 -8.82
N GLN A 174 -7.01 15.31 -8.89
CA GLN A 174 -6.09 14.20 -9.13
C GLN A 174 -5.83 13.95 -10.61
N THR A 175 -4.56 13.69 -10.89
CA THR A 175 -4.10 13.15 -12.18
C THR A 175 -3.58 11.74 -11.98
N ASP A 176 -3.68 10.89 -13.00
CA ASP A 176 -3.12 9.54 -12.98
C ASP A 176 -1.63 9.55 -12.55
N ARG A 177 -0.87 10.54 -13.03
CA ARG A 177 0.54 10.75 -12.64
C ARG A 177 0.71 10.99 -11.14
N SER A 178 -0.09 11.89 -10.56
CA SER A 178 -0.02 12.18 -9.11
C SER A 178 -0.46 10.98 -8.25
N VAL A 179 -1.43 10.20 -8.72
CA VAL A 179 -1.90 8.99 -8.01
C VAL A 179 -0.80 7.93 -7.98
N PHE A 180 -0.12 7.72 -9.11
CA PHE A 180 1.03 6.83 -9.18
C PHE A 180 2.17 7.30 -8.28
N GLU A 181 2.51 8.60 -8.31
CA GLU A 181 3.55 9.18 -7.44
C GLU A 181 3.28 8.92 -5.95
N THR A 182 2.03 9.10 -5.50
CA THR A 182 1.61 8.81 -4.12
C THR A 182 1.77 7.33 -3.76
N LEU A 183 1.43 6.42 -4.67
CA LEU A 183 1.65 4.99 -4.46
C LEU A 183 3.15 4.67 -4.31
N ILE A 184 4.00 5.22 -5.17
CA ILE A 184 5.45 5.01 -5.10
C ILE A 184 6.02 5.58 -3.81
N ARG A 185 5.61 6.77 -3.36
CA ARG A 185 6.06 7.32 -2.07
C ARG A 185 5.75 6.37 -0.90
N ARG A 186 4.62 5.64 -0.96
CA ARG A 186 4.25 4.66 0.08
C ARG A 186 5.08 3.38 0.03
N ILE A 187 5.59 3.00 -1.15
CA ILE A 187 6.38 1.77 -1.36
C ILE A 187 7.89 2.03 -1.27
N SER A 188 8.36 3.23 -1.62
CA SER A 188 9.77 3.61 -1.69
C SER A 188 10.59 3.30 -0.42
N PRO A 189 10.07 3.49 0.81
CA PRO A 189 10.80 3.10 2.02
C PRO A 189 11.14 1.59 2.06
N LEU A 190 10.24 0.73 1.58
CA LEU A 190 10.52 -0.71 1.47
C LEU A 190 11.63 -0.99 0.45
N LEU A 191 11.63 -0.32 -0.70
CA LEU A 191 12.69 -0.48 -1.71
C LEU A 191 14.03 0.05 -1.22
N CYS A 192 14.02 1.11 -0.41
CA CYS A 192 15.21 1.60 0.30
C CYS A 192 15.75 0.52 1.25
N CYS A 193 14.89 -0.13 2.04
CA CYS A 193 15.28 -1.26 2.88
C CYS A 193 15.90 -2.42 2.07
N VAL A 194 15.42 -2.69 0.84
CA VAL A 194 16.04 -3.71 -0.03
C VAL A 194 17.48 -3.37 -0.35
N SER A 195 17.74 -2.11 -0.69
CA SER A 195 19.10 -1.65 -1.02
C SER A 195 20.06 -1.84 0.15
N LEU A 196 19.56 -1.70 1.39
CA LEU A 196 20.33 -1.96 2.61
C LEU A 196 20.52 -3.44 2.88
N ALA A 197 19.57 -4.30 2.50
CA ALA A 197 19.64 -5.74 2.74
C ALA A 197 20.78 -6.42 1.95
N VAL A 198 21.35 -5.74 0.95
CA VAL A 198 22.55 -6.21 0.22
C VAL A 198 23.80 -6.14 1.10
N ASP A 199 23.86 -5.22 2.06
CA ASP A 199 24.99 -5.08 2.98
C ASP A 199 24.76 -5.90 4.26
N PRO A 200 25.60 -6.92 4.54
CA PRO A 200 25.50 -7.70 5.77
C PRO A 200 25.57 -6.87 7.06
N MET A 201 26.20 -5.69 7.03
CA MET A 201 26.30 -4.80 8.20
C MET A 201 24.97 -4.14 8.56
N CYS A 202 24.03 -4.04 7.62
CA CYS A 202 22.70 -3.46 7.84
C CYS A 202 21.66 -4.48 8.36
N ASN A 203 22.03 -5.74 8.55
CA ASN A 203 21.10 -6.79 9.00
C ASN A 203 20.50 -6.51 10.38
N ASP A 204 21.29 -6.00 11.32
CA ASP A 204 20.81 -5.67 12.67
C ASP A 204 19.88 -4.46 12.64
N LEU A 205 20.18 -3.47 11.79
CA LEU A 205 19.34 -2.29 11.57
C LEU A 205 17.96 -2.70 11.03
N LEU A 206 17.93 -3.48 9.94
CA LEU A 206 16.69 -4.02 9.38
C LEU A 206 15.96 -4.97 10.34
N GLY A 207 16.71 -5.66 11.21
CA GLY A 207 16.16 -6.49 12.28
C GLY A 207 15.30 -5.69 13.26
N SER A 208 15.69 -4.45 13.57
CA SER A 208 15.01 -3.59 14.54
C SER A 208 13.63 -3.10 14.09
N ILE A 209 13.41 -2.97 12.77
CA ILE A 209 12.15 -2.52 12.16
C ILE A 209 11.41 -3.64 11.40
N ARG A 210 11.79 -4.90 11.63
CA ARG A 210 11.30 -6.05 10.85
C ARG A 210 9.78 -6.18 10.89
N ASN A 211 9.18 -6.01 12.05
CA ASN A 211 7.72 -6.14 12.20
C ASN A 211 7.02 -5.02 11.41
N ASP A 212 7.55 -3.80 11.46
CA ASP A 212 7.01 -2.66 10.70
C ASP A 212 7.12 -2.92 9.18
N ILE A 213 8.24 -3.50 8.71
CA ILE A 213 8.43 -3.91 7.31
C ILE A 213 7.37 -4.94 6.91
N GLU A 214 7.18 -5.99 7.69
CA GLU A 214 6.20 -7.05 7.43
C GLU A 214 4.78 -6.47 7.34
N GLU A 215 4.39 -5.65 8.31
CA GLU A 215 3.06 -5.03 8.35
C GLU A 215 2.82 -4.08 7.16
N LEU A 216 3.80 -3.25 6.81
CA LEU A 216 3.69 -2.39 5.64
C LEU A 216 3.56 -3.21 4.35
N PHE A 217 4.36 -4.27 4.17
CA PHE A 217 4.28 -5.14 2.99
C PHE A 217 2.88 -5.72 2.79
N PHE A 218 2.30 -6.29 3.85
CA PHE A 218 0.98 -6.92 3.77
C PHE A 218 -0.17 -5.91 3.67
N GLY A 219 0.10 -4.65 4.03
CA GLY A 219 -0.82 -3.52 3.87
C GLY A 219 -0.79 -2.87 2.48
N VAL A 220 0.30 -2.98 1.70
CA VAL A 220 0.41 -2.34 0.38
C VAL A 220 -0.75 -2.67 -0.57
N PRO A 221 -1.23 -3.93 -0.69
CA PRO A 221 -2.35 -4.22 -1.57
C PRO A 221 -3.60 -3.42 -1.25
N ALA A 222 -3.81 -3.02 0.01
CA ALA A 222 -4.92 -2.16 0.39
C ALA A 222 -4.91 -0.82 -0.38
N LEU A 223 -3.72 -0.32 -0.72
CA LEU A 223 -3.55 0.91 -1.48
C LEU A 223 -3.97 0.78 -2.95
N CYS A 224 -4.14 -0.45 -3.46
CA CYS A 224 -4.57 -0.73 -4.83
C CYS A 224 -6.08 -0.59 -4.99
N SER A 225 -6.62 0.60 -4.69
CA SER A 225 -8.02 0.98 -4.88
C SER A 225 -8.17 2.05 -5.98
N GLY A 226 -9.40 2.30 -6.43
CA GLY A 226 -9.72 3.32 -7.43
C GLY A 226 -8.89 3.21 -8.72
N PRO A 227 -8.19 4.28 -9.15
CA PRO A 227 -7.38 4.26 -10.38
C PRO A 227 -6.32 3.14 -10.40
N ILE A 228 -5.74 2.82 -9.24
CA ILE A 228 -4.69 1.79 -9.13
C ILE A 228 -5.28 0.40 -9.36
N ALA A 229 -6.45 0.11 -8.79
CA ALA A 229 -7.14 -1.17 -9.01
C ALA A 229 -7.41 -1.40 -10.51
N ARG A 230 -7.87 -0.35 -11.20
CA ARG A 230 -8.08 -0.38 -12.66
C ARG A 230 -6.78 -0.70 -13.40
N TRP A 231 -5.68 -0.01 -13.10
CA TRP A 231 -4.40 -0.29 -13.77
C TRP A 231 -3.88 -1.69 -13.49
N VAL A 232 -4.10 -2.23 -12.28
CA VAL A 232 -3.78 -3.63 -11.96
C VAL A 232 -4.63 -4.58 -12.81
N ALA A 233 -5.95 -4.37 -12.88
CA ALA A 233 -6.89 -5.20 -13.64
C ALA A 233 -6.63 -5.15 -15.15
N ASP A 234 -6.35 -3.96 -15.69
CA ASP A 234 -5.98 -3.75 -17.10
C ASP A 234 -4.58 -4.31 -17.42
N GLY A 235 -3.79 -4.61 -16.38
CA GLY A 235 -2.40 -5.03 -16.51
C GLY A 235 -1.54 -3.94 -17.13
N ASP A 236 -1.70 -2.68 -16.73
CA ASP A 236 -0.87 -1.55 -17.20
C ASP A 236 0.61 -1.83 -16.95
N SER A 237 1.44 -1.66 -17.98
CA SER A 237 2.87 -2.03 -17.92
C SER A 237 3.64 -1.30 -16.81
N ARG A 238 3.26 -0.05 -16.47
CA ARG A 238 3.93 0.75 -15.42
C ARG A 238 3.63 0.18 -14.03
N ILE A 239 2.39 -0.24 -13.82
CA ILE A 239 1.98 -0.88 -12.57
C ILE A 239 2.53 -2.30 -12.47
N LEU A 240 2.56 -3.06 -13.57
CA LEU A 240 3.22 -4.37 -13.59
C LEU A 240 4.70 -4.25 -13.23
N LEU A 241 5.41 -3.25 -13.76
CA LEU A 241 6.81 -3.02 -13.43
C LEU A 241 6.97 -2.72 -11.93
N LEU A 242 6.16 -1.82 -11.36
CA LEU A 242 6.12 -1.58 -9.90
C LEU A 242 5.85 -2.85 -9.09
N LEU A 243 4.85 -3.64 -9.47
CA LEU A 243 4.52 -4.89 -8.81
C LEU A 243 5.67 -5.90 -8.90
N CYS A 244 6.41 -5.93 -10.01
CA CYS A 244 7.61 -6.74 -10.15
C CYS A 244 8.66 -6.38 -9.10
N HIS A 245 8.98 -5.08 -8.91
CA HIS A 245 9.89 -4.66 -7.84
C HIS A 245 9.33 -4.93 -6.45
N PHE A 246 8.02 -4.74 -6.26
CA PHE A 246 7.37 -5.02 -4.98
C PHE A 246 7.49 -6.49 -4.58
N TYR A 247 7.18 -7.42 -5.48
CA TYR A 247 7.32 -8.85 -5.21
C TYR A 247 8.79 -9.28 -5.11
N ARG A 248 9.70 -8.65 -5.85
CA ARG A 248 11.13 -8.87 -5.65
C ARG A 248 11.60 -8.40 -4.27
N ALA A 249 11.15 -7.23 -3.83
CA ALA A 249 11.46 -6.68 -2.52
C ALA A 249 10.92 -7.58 -1.39
N ALA A 250 9.71 -8.11 -1.55
CA ALA A 250 9.11 -9.04 -0.61
C ALA A 250 9.95 -10.32 -0.44
N GLN A 251 10.57 -10.83 -1.51
CA GLN A 251 11.45 -12.00 -1.42
C GLN A 251 12.74 -11.74 -0.63
N ILE A 252 13.22 -10.50 -0.63
CA ILE A 252 14.45 -10.10 0.05
C ILE A 252 14.17 -9.78 1.51
N LEU A 253 13.09 -9.04 1.79
CA LEU A 253 12.81 -8.48 3.12
C LEU A 253 11.99 -9.41 4.01
N LEU A 254 11.08 -10.21 3.46
CA LEU A 254 10.24 -11.10 4.24
C LEU A 254 10.99 -12.37 4.66
N SER A 255 10.81 -12.78 5.92
CA SER A 255 11.39 -14.02 6.43
C SER A 255 10.77 -15.24 5.76
N ARG A 256 11.61 -16.10 5.17
CA ARG A 256 11.17 -17.39 4.61
C ARG A 256 10.55 -18.34 5.64
N ALA A 257 10.92 -18.20 6.91
CA ALA A 257 10.40 -19.08 7.97
C ALA A 257 9.03 -18.61 8.49
N ARG A 258 8.89 -17.29 8.74
CA ARG A 258 7.66 -16.71 9.30
C ARG A 258 6.60 -16.43 8.24
N ASN A 259 7.04 -15.95 7.08
CA ASN A 259 6.19 -15.42 6.02
C ASN A 259 6.32 -16.25 4.73
N TRP A 260 6.45 -17.57 4.87
CA TRP A 260 6.71 -18.48 3.76
C TRP A 260 5.66 -18.36 2.65
N TRP A 261 4.39 -18.13 2.99
CA TRP A 261 3.28 -17.99 2.04
C TRP A 261 3.43 -16.71 1.19
N GLY A 262 3.72 -15.57 1.83
CA GLY A 262 3.97 -14.31 1.15
C GLY A 262 5.22 -14.38 0.27
N TYR A 263 6.27 -15.04 0.75
CA TYR A 263 7.48 -15.33 -0.02
C TYR A 263 7.18 -16.19 -1.26
N MET A 264 6.40 -17.27 -1.11
CA MET A 264 6.02 -18.17 -2.21
C MET A 264 5.20 -17.45 -3.27
N ARG A 265 4.17 -16.69 -2.86
CA ARG A 265 3.40 -15.83 -3.75
C ARG A 265 4.30 -14.85 -4.49
N SER A 266 5.23 -14.21 -3.77
CA SER A 266 6.15 -13.25 -4.38
C SER A 266 7.04 -13.87 -5.46
N CYS A 267 7.52 -15.10 -5.24
CA CYS A 267 8.31 -15.83 -6.25
C CYS A 267 7.51 -16.14 -7.52
N VAL A 268 6.23 -16.51 -7.36
CA VAL A 268 5.34 -16.83 -8.49
C VAL A 268 4.97 -15.57 -9.24
N MET A 269 4.50 -14.54 -8.52
CA MET A 269 4.01 -13.30 -9.10
C MET A 269 5.13 -12.50 -9.79
N GLU A 270 6.33 -12.39 -9.18
CA GLU A 270 7.48 -11.75 -9.84
C GLU A 270 7.75 -12.40 -11.20
N ARG A 271 7.83 -13.73 -11.25
CA ARG A 271 8.14 -14.46 -12.48
C ARG A 271 7.08 -14.25 -13.56
N LEU A 272 5.80 -14.39 -13.21
CA LEU A 272 4.71 -14.26 -14.18
C LEU A 272 4.60 -12.83 -14.71
N ILE A 273 4.78 -11.83 -13.85
CA ILE A 273 4.78 -10.43 -14.24
C ILE A 273 5.99 -10.12 -15.14
N PHE A 274 7.16 -10.64 -14.79
CA PHE A 274 8.37 -10.49 -15.60
C PHE A 274 8.18 -11.11 -16.99
N ASP A 275 7.62 -12.31 -17.09
CA ASP A 275 7.34 -12.99 -18.35
C ASP A 275 6.30 -12.22 -19.19
N GLU A 276 5.25 -11.68 -18.56
CA GLU A 276 4.26 -10.82 -19.22
C GLU A 276 4.89 -9.54 -19.77
N LEU A 277 5.70 -8.82 -18.98
CA LEU A 277 6.40 -7.61 -19.42
C LEU A 277 7.35 -7.91 -20.59
N LYS A 278 8.10 -9.01 -20.51
CA LYS A 278 9.00 -9.46 -21.58
C LYS A 278 8.23 -9.82 -22.85
N SER A 279 7.05 -10.44 -22.74
CA SER A 279 6.19 -10.76 -23.89
C SER A 279 5.72 -9.51 -24.65
N ARG A 280 5.65 -8.36 -23.96
CA ARG A 280 5.33 -7.05 -24.53
C ARG A 280 6.55 -6.33 -25.13
N GLY A 281 7.73 -6.95 -25.09
CA GLY A 281 8.97 -6.36 -25.59
C GLY A 281 9.57 -5.31 -24.66
N LEU A 282 9.18 -5.28 -23.39
CA LEU A 282 9.75 -4.39 -22.38
C LEU A 282 10.96 -5.05 -21.72
N ASP A 283 12.06 -4.31 -21.64
CA ASP A 283 13.25 -4.74 -20.89
C ASP A 283 13.09 -4.36 -19.42
N VAL A 284 12.96 -5.36 -18.55
CA VAL A 284 12.73 -5.15 -17.12
C VAL A 284 14.09 -5.11 -16.42
N VAL A 285 14.60 -3.89 -16.20
CA VAL A 285 15.78 -3.66 -15.37
C VAL A 285 15.31 -3.45 -13.93
N LEU A 286 15.66 -4.40 -13.05
CA LEU A 286 15.40 -4.25 -11.63
C LEU A 286 16.27 -3.11 -11.06
N LEU A 287 15.64 -2.14 -10.40
CA LEU A 287 16.26 -0.97 -9.77
C LEU A 287 16.86 -1.32 -8.40
N ILE A 288 16.57 -2.52 -7.90
CA ILE A 288 16.94 -3.07 -6.60
C ILE A 288 17.81 -4.31 -6.75
#